data_AF-A0A3D2TRT1-F1
#
_entry.id   AF-A0A3D2TRT1-F1
#
_cell.length_a   1.000
_cell.length_b   1.000
_cell.length_c   1.000
_cell.angle_alpha   90.00
_cell.angle_beta   90.00
_cell.angle_gamma   90.00
#
_symmetry.space_group_name_H-M   'P 1'
#
loop_
_entity.id
_entity.type
_entity.pdbx_description
1 polymer ?
#
loop_
_entity_poly.entity_id
_entity_poly.type
_entity_poly.pdbx_seq_one_letter_code
_entity_poly.pdbx_strand_id
1 'polypeptide(L)'
;MSTENFTTSIQGDSEGYVTFECPYCNSEFKLQAGEYQNDDEPFEELFCPYCGLAKEKNEFLSAEVIEQAQAIAYNYMVEELNKTFKKMQRSLNRSKGLIKIKMDYKPLKKVATKELKDKDTTETEFKCSCCGRRAKVLYCAGAAKVFCPYCGVDI
;
A
#
# COMPACT_ATOMS: atom_id res chain seq x y z
N MET A 1 -12.81 20.05 5.40
CA MET A 1 -11.45 19.56 5.10
C MET A 1 -11.45 19.13 3.65
N SER A 2 -10.47 19.53 2.84
CA SER A 2 -10.33 19.02 1.48
C SER A 2 -9.76 17.60 1.54
N THR A 3 -10.37 16.66 0.82
CA THR A 3 -9.86 15.29 0.68
C THR A 3 -8.86 15.28 -0.47
N GLU A 4 -7.62 14.91 -0.18
CA GLU A 4 -6.58 14.72 -1.18
C GLU A 4 -6.41 13.22 -1.42
N ASN A 5 -6.50 12.79 -2.68
CA ASN A 5 -6.34 11.38 -3.06
C ASN A 5 -4.98 11.18 -3.69
N PHE A 6 -4.28 10.13 -3.25
CA PHE A 6 -3.01 9.71 -3.82
C PHE A 6 -3.17 8.35 -4.48
N THR A 7 -2.51 8.15 -5.61
CA THR A 7 -2.48 6.88 -6.32
C THR A 7 -1.04 6.40 -6.39
N THR A 8 -0.82 5.14 -6.02
CA THR A 8 0.45 4.43 -6.24
C THR A 8 0.17 3.16 -7.01
N SER A 9 1.08 2.80 -7.90
CA SER A 9 1.04 1.54 -8.65
C SER A 9 1.98 0.53 -8.01
N ILE A 10 1.54 -0.72 -7.94
CA ILE A 10 2.37 -1.87 -7.57
C ILE A 10 2.54 -2.71 -8.83
N GLN A 11 3.78 -2.93 -9.25
CA GLN A 11 4.07 -3.86 -10.33
C GLN A 11 4.06 -5.28 -9.77
N GLY A 12 3.16 -6.13 -10.28
CA GLY A 12 3.15 -7.54 -9.91
C GLY A 12 4.39 -8.29 -10.41
N ASP A 13 4.49 -9.55 -9.99
CA ASP A 13 5.48 -10.50 -10.49
C ASP A 13 5.27 -10.83 -11.99
N SER A 14 6.06 -11.73 -12.55
CA SER A 14 6.00 -12.03 -14.00
C SER A 14 4.63 -12.58 -14.45
N GLU A 15 3.80 -13.04 -13.52
CA GLU A 15 2.46 -13.58 -13.75
C GLU A 15 1.34 -12.61 -13.29
N GLY A 16 1.70 -11.41 -12.84
CA GLY A 16 0.75 -10.38 -12.42
C GLY A 16 0.20 -10.56 -11.02
N TYR A 17 0.92 -11.25 -10.13
CA TYR A 17 0.58 -11.37 -8.73
C TYR A 17 1.26 -10.32 -7.86
N VAL A 18 0.57 -9.88 -6.81
CA VAL A 18 1.05 -8.87 -5.85
C VAL A 18 1.10 -9.48 -4.45
N THR A 19 2.11 -9.13 -3.67
CA THR A 19 2.31 -9.64 -2.29
C THR A 19 1.42 -8.92 -1.27
N PHE A 20 0.83 -9.73 -0.39
CA PHE A 20 0.02 -9.36 0.77
C PHE A 20 0.59 -10.05 2.01
N GLU A 21 0.39 -9.44 3.18
CA GLU A 21 0.94 -9.88 4.45
C GLU A 21 -0.17 -10.06 5.48
N CYS A 22 -0.21 -11.20 6.17
CA CYS A 22 -1.24 -11.45 7.17
C CYS A 22 -0.96 -10.67 8.47
N PRO A 23 -1.91 -9.87 8.99
CA PRO A 23 -1.72 -9.10 10.22
C PRO A 23 -1.69 -9.96 11.50
N TYR A 24 -1.97 -11.26 11.40
CA TYR A 24 -2.02 -12.17 12.55
C TYR A 24 -0.78 -13.06 12.67
N CYS A 25 -0.31 -13.61 11.55
CA CYS A 25 0.83 -14.54 11.54
C CYS A 25 2.02 -14.06 10.69
N ASN A 26 1.95 -12.86 10.10
CA ASN A 26 3.00 -12.23 9.29
C ASN A 26 3.47 -13.08 8.09
N SER A 27 2.64 -14.03 7.66
CA SER A 27 2.91 -14.83 6.48
C SER A 27 2.59 -14.02 5.22
N GLU A 28 3.49 -14.08 4.25
CA GLU A 28 3.28 -13.50 2.93
C GLU A 28 2.59 -14.49 1.98
N PHE A 29 1.66 -13.96 1.20
CA PHE A 29 0.99 -14.66 0.11
C PHE A 29 0.70 -13.68 -1.02
N LYS A 30 0.31 -14.21 -2.16
CA LYS A 30 0.19 -13.42 -3.38
C LYS A 30 -1.19 -13.58 -3.98
N LEU A 31 -1.79 -12.46 -4.40
CA LEU A 31 -3.09 -12.42 -5.06
C LEU A 31 -2.95 -11.87 -6.48
N GLN A 32 -3.81 -12.34 -7.38
CA GLN A 32 -3.81 -11.87 -8.75
C GLN A 32 -4.37 -10.43 -8.79
N ALA A 33 -3.61 -9.50 -9.39
CA ALA A 33 -3.93 -8.07 -9.31
C ALA A 33 -5.29 -7.70 -9.92
N GLY A 34 -5.65 -8.29 -11.06
CA GLY A 34 -6.94 -8.10 -11.72
C GLY A 34 -8.15 -8.63 -10.94
N GLU A 35 -8.00 -9.74 -10.20
CA GLU A 35 -9.04 -10.33 -9.34
C GLU A 35 -9.21 -9.48 -8.07
N TYR A 36 -8.11 -8.98 -7.52
CA TYR A 36 -8.15 -8.06 -6.38
C TYR A 36 -8.81 -6.71 -6.73
N GLN A 37 -8.56 -6.19 -7.93
CA GLN A 37 -9.08 -4.91 -8.43
C GLN A 37 -10.40 -5.05 -9.20
N ASN A 38 -11.05 -6.22 -9.16
CA ASN A 38 -12.28 -6.42 -9.90
C ASN A 38 -13.47 -5.74 -9.21
N ASP A 39 -13.87 -4.58 -9.73
CA ASP A 39 -15.02 -3.82 -9.25
C ASP A 39 -16.37 -4.50 -9.54
N ASP A 40 -16.44 -5.43 -10.50
CA ASP A 40 -17.67 -6.19 -10.80
C ASP A 40 -17.93 -7.29 -9.74
N GLU A 41 -16.90 -7.73 -9.02
CA GLU A 41 -17.00 -8.72 -7.95
C GLU A 41 -16.32 -8.26 -6.65
N PRO A 42 -16.85 -7.20 -6.01
CA PRO A 42 -16.22 -6.58 -4.87
C PRO A 42 -16.20 -7.53 -3.66
N PHE A 43 -15.22 -7.31 -2.79
CA PHE A 43 -15.10 -7.96 -1.50
C PHE A 43 -14.56 -6.96 -0.46
N GLU A 44 -14.97 -7.17 0.79
CA GLU A 44 -14.59 -6.32 1.92
C GLU A 44 -13.48 -6.96 2.76
N GLU A 45 -13.50 -8.29 2.88
CA GLU A 45 -12.58 -9.06 3.71
C GLU A 45 -11.71 -10.01 2.89
N LEU A 46 -10.53 -10.30 3.43
CA LEU A 46 -9.64 -11.35 2.98
C LEU A 46 -9.41 -12.34 4.12
N PHE A 47 -9.12 -13.58 3.75
CA PHE A 47 -8.72 -14.66 4.64
C PHE A 47 -7.23 -14.92 4.46
N CYS A 48 -6.51 -15.14 5.56
CA CYS A 48 -5.14 -15.60 5.45
C CYS A 48 -5.11 -17.04 4.92
N PRO A 49 -4.40 -17.33 3.81
CA PRO A 49 -4.32 -18.69 3.29
C PRO A 49 -3.64 -19.69 4.22
N TYR A 50 -2.90 -19.24 5.24
CA TYR A 50 -2.17 -20.12 6.14
C TYR A 50 -2.86 -20.31 7.50
N CYS A 51 -3.40 -19.25 8.11
CA CYS A 51 -4.05 -19.34 9.43
C CYS A 51 -5.58 -19.32 9.38
N GLY A 52 -6.19 -19.01 8.22
CA GLY A 52 -7.64 -19.01 8.01
C GLY A 52 -8.39 -17.85 8.66
N LEU A 53 -7.71 -16.94 9.37
CA LEU A 53 -8.34 -15.77 9.98
C LEU A 53 -8.68 -14.71 8.92
N ALA A 54 -9.83 -14.06 9.11
CA ALA A 54 -10.35 -13.01 8.23
C ALA A 54 -10.12 -11.62 8.80
N LYS A 55 -9.95 -10.64 7.91
CA LYS A 55 -9.96 -9.21 8.25
C LYS A 55 -10.29 -8.37 7.01
N GLU A 56 -10.57 -7.09 7.19
CA GLU A 56 -10.71 -6.12 6.10
C GLU A 56 -9.51 -6.20 5.14
N LYS A 57 -9.77 -6.15 3.83
CA LYS A 57 -8.74 -6.37 2.80
C LYS A 57 -7.54 -5.44 2.86
N ASN A 58 -7.72 -4.23 3.38
CA ASN A 58 -6.65 -3.24 3.51
C ASN A 58 -5.67 -3.58 4.65
N GLU A 59 -6.09 -4.40 5.61
CA GLU A 59 -5.25 -4.85 6.72
C GLU A 59 -4.22 -5.90 6.28
N PHE A 60 -4.35 -6.41 5.05
CA PHE A 60 -3.41 -7.34 4.44
C PHE A 60 -2.37 -6.66 3.53
N LEU A 61 -2.41 -5.33 3.39
CA LEU A 61 -1.39 -4.61 2.63
C LEU A 61 -0.02 -4.84 3.27
N SER A 62 0.97 -5.19 2.45
CA SER A 62 2.33 -5.41 2.95
C SER A 62 2.93 -4.15 3.55
N ALA A 63 3.86 -4.33 4.48
CA ALA A 63 4.57 -3.22 5.12
C ALA A 63 5.18 -2.25 4.07
N GLU A 64 5.71 -2.76 2.95
CA GLU A 64 6.30 -1.94 1.89
C GLU A 64 5.28 -1.00 1.23
N VAL A 65 4.05 -1.47 1.00
CA VAL A 65 2.97 -0.65 0.42
C VAL A 65 2.56 0.45 1.38
N ILE A 66 2.44 0.12 2.68
CA ILE A 66 2.08 1.07 3.73
C ILE A 66 3.17 2.15 3.87
N GLU A 67 4.44 1.76 3.92
CA GLU A 67 5.58 2.67 3.98
C GLU A 67 5.59 3.65 2.80
N GLN A 68 5.34 3.14 1.59
CA GLN A 68 5.29 3.96 0.38
C GLN A 68 4.15 4.98 0.44
N ALA A 69 2.95 4.56 0.87
CA ALA A 69 1.81 5.46 1.02
C ALA A 69 2.10 6.57 2.04
N GLN A 70 2.73 6.25 3.16
CA GLN A 70 3.17 7.21 4.17
C GLN A 70 4.22 8.19 3.61
N ALA A 71 5.18 7.71 2.83
CA ALA A 71 6.20 8.56 2.20
C ALA A 71 5.60 9.56 1.20
N ILE A 72 4.62 9.14 0.40
CA ILE A 72 3.89 10.00 -0.54
C ILE A 72 3.13 11.09 0.23
N ALA A 73 2.36 10.70 1.26
CA ALA A 73 1.59 11.64 2.08
C ALA A 73 2.51 12.65 2.79
N TYR A 74 3.63 12.19 3.35
CA TYR A 74 4.63 13.06 3.98
C TYR A 74 5.20 14.08 2.99
N ASN A 75 5.56 13.63 1.78
CA ASN A 75 6.12 14.49 0.75
C ASN A 75 5.14 15.58 0.29
N TYR A 76 3.85 15.25 0.24
CA TYR A 76 2.79 16.22 -0.04
C TYR A 76 2.70 17.28 1.07
N MET A 77 2.65 16.87 2.34
CA MET A 77 2.62 17.80 3.48
C MET A 77 3.84 18.71 3.51
N VAL A 78 5.04 18.16 3.29
CA VAL A 78 6.29 18.91 3.20
C VAL A 78 6.22 19.98 2.10
N GLU A 79 5.66 19.63 0.95
CA GLU A 79 5.51 20.56 -0.15
C GLU A 79 4.54 21.71 0.19
N GLU A 80 3.41 21.42 0.82
CA GLU A 80 2.42 22.44 1.16
C GLU A 80 2.91 23.38 2.27
N LEU A 81 3.61 22.85 3.27
CA LEU A 81 4.28 23.66 4.30
C LEU A 81 5.35 24.56 3.67
N ASN A 82 6.19 23.99 2.80
CA ASN A 82 7.23 24.77 2.11
C ASN A 82 6.63 25.89 1.24
N LYS A 83 5.53 25.63 0.53
CA LYS A 83 4.80 26.64 -0.26
C LYS A 83 4.25 27.74 0.65
N THR A 84 3.66 27.36 1.78
CA THR A 84 3.07 28.29 2.75
C THR A 84 4.13 29.20 3.38
N PHE A 85 5.22 28.63 3.90
CA PHE A 85 6.31 29.41 4.49
C PHE A 85 7.00 30.31 3.46
N LYS A 86 7.16 29.86 2.21
CA LYS A 86 7.70 30.69 1.12
C LYS A 86 6.81 31.89 0.81
N LYS A 87 5.49 31.70 0.79
CA LYS A 87 4.53 32.80 0.59
C LYS A 87 4.60 33.80 1.75
N MET A 88 4.64 33.31 2.99
CA MET A 88 4.75 34.12 4.19
C MET A 88 6.05 34.93 4.22
N GLN A 89 7.19 34.28 3.96
CA GLN A 89 8.51 34.92 3.87
C GLN A 89 8.50 36.06 2.84
N ARG A 90 7.94 35.81 1.65
CA ARG A 90 7.82 36.84 0.59
C ARG A 90 6.93 38.00 1.01
N SER A 91 5.83 37.74 1.70
CA SER A 91 4.90 38.78 2.18
C SER A 91 5.57 39.69 3.20
N LEU A 92 6.18 39.10 4.24
CA LEU A 92 6.82 39.86 5.32
C LEU A 92 8.01 40.66 4.82
N ASN A 93 8.86 40.06 3.98
CA ASN A 93 10.05 40.73 3.46
C ASN A 93 9.76 41.85 2.45
N ARG A 94 8.55 41.87 1.84
CA ARG A 94 8.11 42.96 0.95
C ARG A 94 7.33 44.05 1.68
N SER A 95 6.99 43.86 2.95
CA SER A 95 6.25 44.86 3.72
C SER A 95 7.06 46.16 3.84
N LYS A 96 6.45 47.29 3.49
CA LYS A 96 7.08 48.63 3.48
C LYS A 96 6.71 49.47 4.72
N GLY A 97 6.35 48.82 5.82
CA GLY A 97 5.98 49.49 7.07
C GLY A 97 7.18 50.16 7.75
N LEU A 98 6.89 50.97 8.78
CA LEU A 98 7.91 51.65 9.60
C LEU A 98 8.88 50.69 10.32
N ILE A 99 8.46 49.43 10.51
CA ILE A 99 9.28 48.35 11.09
C ILE A 99 9.62 47.34 9.99
N LYS A 100 10.92 47.14 9.75
CA LYS A 100 11.42 46.20 8.74
C LYS A 100 11.56 44.80 9.34
N ILE A 101 10.57 43.94 9.09
CA ILE A 101 10.61 42.53 9.50
C ILE A 101 11.32 41.71 8.41
N LYS A 102 12.36 40.98 8.78
CA LYS A 102 13.03 40.00 7.91
C LYS A 102 12.74 38.61 8.41
N MET A 103 12.15 37.78 7.54
CA MET A 103 11.97 36.36 7.75
C MET A 103 12.86 35.58 6.79
N ASP A 104 13.51 34.56 7.32
CA ASP A 104 14.16 33.52 6.53
C ASP A 104 13.66 32.15 7.00
N TYR A 105 13.65 31.17 6.11
CA TYR A 105 13.26 29.81 6.47
C TYR A 105 14.05 28.78 5.66
N LYS A 106 14.35 27.65 6.30
CA LYS A 106 14.99 26.51 5.65
C LYS A 106 13.90 25.55 5.18
N PRO A 107 13.82 25.22 3.88
CA PRO A 107 12.83 24.26 3.39
C PRO A 107 12.97 22.88 4.03
N LEU A 108 11.83 22.28 4.36
CA LEU A 108 11.74 20.89 4.77
C LEU A 108 12.11 19.97 3.59
N LYS A 109 12.74 18.84 3.90
CA LYS A 109 13.21 17.88 2.90
C LYS A 109 12.17 16.77 2.71
N LYS A 110 11.94 16.40 1.45
CA LYS A 110 11.17 15.20 1.08
C LYS A 110 11.96 13.93 1.41
N VAL A 111 11.25 12.84 1.68
CA VAL A 111 11.81 11.49 1.79
C VAL A 111 11.77 10.78 0.44
N ALA A 112 12.63 9.79 0.24
CA ALA A 112 12.62 9.00 -0.98
C ALA A 112 11.37 8.12 -1.03
N THR A 113 10.75 8.05 -2.21
CA THR A 113 9.72 7.06 -2.54
C THR A 113 10.38 5.89 -3.27
N LYS A 114 9.85 4.68 -3.07
CA LYS A 114 10.30 3.46 -3.74
C LYS A 114 9.37 3.13 -4.90
N GLU A 115 9.89 2.45 -5.91
CA GLU A 115 9.02 1.75 -6.87
C GLU A 115 8.61 0.42 -6.24
N LEU A 116 7.30 0.15 -6.17
CA LEU A 116 6.78 -1.10 -5.63
C LEU A 116 6.75 -2.14 -6.75
N LYS A 117 7.57 -3.18 -6.62
CA LYS A 117 7.67 -4.26 -7.59
C LYS A 117 7.86 -5.60 -6.91
N ASP A 118 6.92 -6.50 -7.17
CA ASP A 118 6.99 -7.88 -6.75
C ASP A 118 7.98 -8.69 -7.61
N LYS A 119 8.57 -9.71 -6.97
CA LYS A 119 9.55 -10.60 -7.58
C LYS A 119 8.94 -11.98 -7.75
N ASP A 120 9.43 -12.74 -8.71
CA ASP A 120 9.13 -14.17 -8.80
C ASP A 120 9.79 -14.91 -7.63
N THR A 121 9.02 -15.80 -7.02
CA THR A 121 9.34 -16.52 -5.79
C THR A 121 8.85 -17.98 -5.90
N THR A 122 9.05 -18.79 -4.87
CA THR A 122 8.79 -20.25 -4.92
C THR A 122 7.34 -20.65 -4.62
N GLU A 123 6.45 -19.67 -4.45
CA GLU A 123 5.02 -19.85 -4.22
C GLU A 123 4.38 -20.62 -5.37
N THR A 124 3.46 -21.52 -5.03
CA THR A 124 2.67 -22.27 -6.01
C THR A 124 1.30 -21.64 -6.15
N GLU A 125 0.80 -21.55 -7.38
CA GLU A 125 -0.56 -21.08 -7.67
C GLU A 125 -1.59 -22.15 -7.32
N PHE A 126 -2.64 -21.76 -6.59
CA PHE A 126 -3.81 -22.57 -6.31
C PHE A 126 -5.07 -21.85 -6.79
N LYS A 127 -6.00 -22.60 -7.38
CA LYS A 127 -7.31 -22.10 -7.81
C LYS A 127 -8.40 -22.66 -6.90
N CYS A 128 -9.19 -21.77 -6.31
CA CYS A 128 -10.31 -22.17 -5.47
C CYS A 128 -11.45 -22.74 -6.30
N SER A 129 -11.95 -23.93 -5.95
CA SER A 129 -13.08 -24.56 -6.63
C SER A 129 -14.42 -23.90 -6.30
N CYS A 130 -14.54 -23.19 -5.17
CA CYS A 130 -15.75 -22.51 -4.72
C CYS A 130 -15.97 -21.16 -5.44
N CYS A 131 -14.95 -20.28 -5.45
CA CYS A 131 -15.07 -18.94 -6.03
C CYS A 131 -14.28 -18.74 -7.34
N GLY A 132 -13.50 -19.73 -7.78
CA GLY A 132 -12.72 -19.67 -9.02
C GLY A 132 -11.46 -18.80 -8.99
N ARG A 133 -11.24 -18.03 -7.91
CA ARG A 133 -10.11 -17.11 -7.74
C ARG A 133 -8.82 -17.83 -7.39
N ARG A 134 -7.69 -17.16 -7.66
CA ARG A 134 -6.35 -17.72 -7.54
C ARG A 134 -5.53 -17.03 -6.46
N ALA A 135 -4.63 -17.79 -5.85
CA ALA A 135 -3.65 -17.28 -4.92
C ALA A 135 -2.34 -18.06 -5.07
N LYS A 136 -1.22 -17.36 -4.87
CA LYS A 136 0.11 -17.95 -4.80
C LYS A 136 0.53 -18.04 -3.34
N VAL A 137 0.86 -19.23 -2.87
CA VAL A 137 1.26 -19.50 -1.47
C VAL A 137 2.46 -20.44 -1.42
N LEU A 138 3.27 -20.33 -0.38
CA LEU A 138 4.35 -21.29 -0.11
C LEU A 138 3.74 -22.60 0.37
N TYR A 139 3.79 -23.63 -0.48
CA TYR A 139 3.28 -24.96 -0.15
C TYR A 139 4.42 -25.91 0.20
N CYS A 140 4.60 -26.20 1.49
CA CYS A 140 5.50 -27.25 1.94
C CYS A 140 4.78 -28.61 1.85
N ALA A 141 5.31 -29.54 1.05
CA ALA A 141 4.76 -30.88 0.92
C ALA A 141 4.73 -31.60 2.29
N GLY A 142 3.55 -31.71 2.90
CA GLY A 142 3.30 -32.61 4.03
C GLY A 142 2.60 -32.06 5.28
N ALA A 143 2.26 -30.76 5.38
CA ALA A 143 1.65 -30.24 6.62
C ALA A 143 0.73 -29.01 6.51
N ALA A 144 0.74 -28.26 5.40
CA ALA A 144 0.01 -27.00 5.33
C ALA A 144 -1.36 -27.17 4.68
N LYS A 145 -2.41 -26.89 5.45
CA LYS A 145 -3.76 -26.64 4.94
C LYS A 145 -3.78 -25.25 4.32
N VAL A 146 -4.29 -25.11 3.10
CA VAL A 146 -4.39 -23.82 2.41
C VAL A 146 -5.86 -23.39 2.40
N PHE A 147 -6.12 -22.16 2.81
CA PHE A 147 -7.44 -21.54 2.74
C PHE A 147 -7.50 -20.58 1.54
N CYS A 148 -8.63 -20.52 0.85
CA CYS A 148 -8.86 -19.53 -0.19
C CYS A 148 -8.87 -18.13 0.42
N PRO A 149 -8.05 -17.18 -0.07
CA PRO A 149 -8.02 -15.84 0.49
C PRO A 149 -9.30 -15.03 0.32
N TYR A 150 -10.20 -15.46 -0.55
CA TYR A 150 -11.42 -14.71 -0.87
C TYR A 150 -12.68 -15.26 -0.18
N CYS A 151 -12.74 -16.56 0.10
CA CYS A 151 -13.94 -17.17 0.69
C CYS A 151 -13.66 -18.12 1.86
N GLY A 152 -12.40 -18.25 2.28
CA GLY A 152 -12.01 -19.00 3.47
C GLY A 152 -12.17 -20.52 3.40
N VAL A 153 -12.62 -21.07 2.27
CA VAL A 153 -12.73 -22.53 2.10
C VAL A 153 -11.37 -23.16 1.83
N ASP A 154 -11.23 -24.42 2.16
CA ASP A 154 -10.00 -25.19 1.97
C ASP A 154 -9.76 -25.47 0.47
N ILE A 155 -8.52 -25.34 0.01
CA ILE A 155 -8.10 -25.56 -1.39
C ILE A 155 -6.92 -26.52 -1.52
#